data_AF-A0A6A4P2V5-F1
#
_entry.id   AF-A0A6A4P2V5-F1
#
_cell.length_a   1.000
_cell.length_b   1.000
_cell.length_c   1.000
_cell.angle_alpha   90.00
_cell.angle_beta   90.00
_cell.angle_gamma   90.00
#
_symmetry.space_group_name_H-M   'P 1'
#
loop_
_entity.id
_entity.type
_entity.pdbx_description
1 polymer ?
#
loop_
_entity_poly.entity_id
_entity_poly.type
_entity_poly.pdbx_seq_one_letter_code
_entity_poly.pdbx_strand_id
1 'polypeptide(L)' 'MLYQIALGVGGALQYLHRGCNTRIFHFGIKPHNILLNEEFCSLISDFGLVKICLGSESVVSMLVDRGTI' A
#
# COMPACT_ATOMS: atom_id res chain seq x y z
N MET A 1 -1.86 -7.32 19.35
CA MET A 1 -0.72 -6.94 18.49
C MET A 1 -1.04 -7.14 17.01
N LEU A 2 -1.07 -8.37 16.46
CA LEU A 2 -1.32 -8.61 15.03
C LEU A 2 -2.60 -7.96 14.47
N TYR A 3 -3.69 -7.96 15.23
CA TYR A 3 -4.92 -7.28 14.83
C TYR A 3 -4.74 -5.76 14.62
N GLN A 4 -3.96 -5.11 15.49
CA GLN A 4 -3.67 -3.67 15.37
C GLN A 4 -2.79 -3.37 14.17
N ILE A 5 -1.82 -4.25 13.88
CA ILE A 5 -1.00 -4.17 12.67
C ILE A 5 -1.88 -4.30 11.41
N ALA A 6 -2.77 -5.30 11.37
CA ALA A 6 -3.67 -5.49 10.24
C ALA A 6 -4.63 -4.29 10.05
N LEU A 7 -5.15 -3.73 11.15
CA LEU A 7 -5.96 -2.52 11.11
C LEU A 7 -5.18 -1.32 10.56
N GLY A 8 -3.94 -1.10 11.02
CA GLY A 8 -3.11 0.00 10.55
C GLY A 8 -2.77 -0.13 9.06
N VAL A 9 -2.41 -1.33 8.59
CA VAL A 9 -2.16 -1.60 7.17
C VAL A 9 -3.43 -1.37 6.33
N GLY A 10 -4.58 -1.86 6.81
CA GLY A 10 -5.87 -1.65 6.16
C GLY A 10 -6.25 -0.16 6.07
N GLY A 11 -6.02 0.60 7.14
CA GLY A 11 -6.24 2.05 7.17
C GLY A 11 -5.32 2.82 6.22
N ALA A 12 -4.03 2.47 6.18
CA ALA A 12 -3.09 3.06 5.24
C ALA A 12 -3.47 2.78 3.78
N LEU A 13 -3.87 1.55 3.46
CA LEU A 13 -4.37 1.21 2.12
C LEU A 13 -5.65 1.95 1.76
N GLN A 14 -6.59 2.08 2.71
CA GLN A 14 -7.81 2.87 2.51
C GLN A 14 -7.46 4.33 2.22
N TYR A 15 -6.51 4.91 2.94
CA TYR A 15 -6.04 6.27 2.72
C TYR A 15 -5.42 6.43 1.32
N LEU A 16 -4.52 5.54 0.91
CA LEU A 16 -3.91 5.59 -0.43
C LEU A 16 -4.95 5.46 -1.56
N HIS A 17 -5.97 4.62 -1.38
CA HIS A 17 -6.99 4.37 -2.40
C HIS A 17 -8.07 5.45 -2.47
N ARG A 18 -8.46 6.04 -1.34
CA ARG A 18 -9.65 6.90 -1.24
C ARG A 18 -9.49 8.16 -0.38
N GLY A 19 -8.50 8.19 0.51
CA GLY A 19 -8.23 9.33 1.40
C GLY A 19 -7.33 10.40 0.78
N CYS A 20 -6.47 10.02 -0.16
CA CYS A 20 -5.63 10.95 -0.94
C CYS A 20 -6.42 11.58 -2.10
N ASN A 21 -6.12 12.84 -2.42
CA ASN A 21 -6.60 13.51 -3.64
C ASN A 21 -6.20 12.76 -4.92
N THR A 22 -5.06 12.06 -4.86
CA THR A 22 -4.54 11.20 -5.91
C THR A 22 -4.74 9.75 -5.48
N ARG A 23 -5.35 8.91 -6.34
CA ARG A 23 -5.49 7.49 -6.05
C ARG A 23 -4.15 6.78 -6.29
N ILE A 24 -3.64 6.11 -5.25
CA ILE A 24 -2.32 5.48 -5.26
C ILE A 24 -2.47 3.98 -5.00
N PHE A 25 -2.00 3.13 -5.91
CA PHE A 25 -1.95 1.68 -5.74
C PHE A 25 -0.52 1.22 -5.44
N HIS A 26 -0.30 0.56 -4.30
CA HIS A 26 1.04 0.19 -3.85
C HIS A 26 1.66 -0.98 -4.62
N PHE A 27 0.85 -2.00 -4.96
CA PHE A 27 1.23 -3.28 -5.62
C PHE A 27 2.31 -4.14 -4.93
N GLY A 28 3.09 -3.61 -3.98
CA GLY A 28 4.10 -4.35 -3.22
C GLY A 28 3.72 -4.70 -1.78
N ILE A 29 2.45 -5.01 -1.48
CA ILE A 29 2.04 -5.32 -0.09
C ILE A 29 2.50 -6.73 0.28
N LYS A 30 3.50 -6.80 1.16
CA LYS A 30 4.07 -8.02 1.73
C LYS A 30 4.68 -7.72 3.10
N PRO A 31 4.88 -8.72 3.99
CA PRO A 31 5.40 -8.48 5.34
C PRO A 31 6.70 -7.66 5.40
N HIS A 32 7.63 -7.91 4.48
CA HIS A 32 8.90 -7.18 4.37
C HIS A 32 8.74 -5.67 4.13
N ASN A 33 7.59 -5.27 3.58
CA ASN A 33 7.26 -3.89 3.24
C ASN A 33 6.32 -3.24 4.28
N ILE A 34 6.07 -3.92 5.41
CA ILE A 34 5.34 -3.37 6.56
C ILE A 34 6.34 -3.11 7.68
N LEU A 35 6.68 -1.84 7.88
CA LEU A 35 7.53 -1.42 8.98
C LEU A 35 6.70 -1.29 10.26
N LEU A 36 7.31 -1.59 11.39
CA LEU A 36 6.73 -1.40 12.72
C LEU A 36 7.64 -0.47 13.50
N ASN A 37 7.06 0.54 14.14
CA ASN A 37 7.78 1.35 15.13
C ASN A 37 7.77 0.64 16.51
N GLU A 38 8.37 1.27 17.52
CA GLU A 38 8.46 0.74 18.90
C GLU A 38 7.08 0.51 19.55
N GLU A 39 6.04 1.16 19.05
CA GLU A 39 4.65 1.05 19.52
C GLU A 39 3.83 0.02 18.73
N PHE A 40 4.46 -0.73 17.81
CA PHE A 40 3.80 -1.65 16.87
C PHE A 40 2.79 -0.98 15.93
N CYS A 41 2.92 0.32 15.69
CA CYS A 41 2.19 1.02 14.64
C CYS A 41 2.78 0.65 13.27
N SER A 42 1.91 0.26 12.33
CA SER A 42 2.31 -0.18 11.00
C SER A 42 2.47 0.98 10.02
N LEU A 43 3.56 0.96 9.25
CA LEU A 43 3.81 1.86 8.13
C LEU A 43 4.07 1.03 6.86
N ILE A 44 3.45 1.42 5.74
CA ILE A 44 3.71 0.80 4.44
C ILE A 44 4.97 1.44 3.84
N SER A 45 5.95 0.62 3.43
CA SER A 45 7.19 1.04 2.77
C SER A 45 7.34 0.43 1.38
N ASP A 46 8.38 0.86 0.64
CA ASP A 46 8.72 0.36 -0.70
C ASP A 46 7.65 0.62 -1.77
N PHE A 47 7.55 1.88 -2.18
CA PHE A 47 6.68 2.35 -3.25
C PHE A 47 7.30 2.14 -4.65
N GLY A 48 8.29 1.27 -4.82
CA GLY A 48 8.98 1.06 -6.10
C GLY A 48 8.06 0.53 -7.22
N LEU A 49 6.92 -0.07 -6.85
CA LEU A 49 5.91 -0.61 -7.77
C LEU A 49 4.63 0.23 -7.83
N VAL A 50 4.64 1.42 -7.24
CA VAL A 50 3.44 2.24 -7.10
C VAL A 50 2.87 2.66 -8.47
N LYS A 51 1.54 2.69 -8.57
CA LYS A 51 0.83 3.35 -9.67
C LYS A 51 -0.02 4.49 -9.14
N ILE A 52 0.13 5.63 -9.79
CA ILE A 52 -0.68 6.83 -9.57
C ILE A 52 -1.76 6.86 -10.64
N CYS A 53 -3.01 6.96 -10.22
CA CYS A 53 -4.16 7.10 -11.11
C CYS A 53 -4.80 8.47 -10.93
N LEU A 54 -4.80 9.25 -12.01
CA LEU A 54 -5.44 10.55 -12.09
C LEU A 54 -6.84 10.36 -12.69
N GLY A 55 -7.89 10.56 -11.90
CA GLY A 55 -9.29 10.52 -12.38
C GLY A 55 -10.02 9.19 -12.18
N SER A 56 -11.08 8.98 -12.98
CA SER A 56 -12.04 7.87 -12.86
C SER A 56 -11.61 6.60 -13.63
N GLU A 57 -10.31 6.38 -13.79
CA GLU A 57 -9.82 5.16 -14.43
C GLU A 57 -10.29 3.94 -13.62
N SER A 58 -11.02 3.07 -14.31
CA SER A 58 -11.59 1.85 -13.73
C SER A 58 -10.65 0.65 -13.86
N VAL A 59 -9.66 0.75 -14.74
CA VAL A 59 -8.70 -0.30 -15.07
C VAL A 59 -7.31 0.30 -15.02
N VAL A 60 -6.41 -0.34 -14.28
CA VAL A 60 -5.00 0.03 -14.19
C VAL A 60 -4.19 -1.12 -14.75
N SER A 61 -3.43 -0.88 -15.83
CA SER A 61 -2.55 -1.91 -16.38
C SER A 61 -1.35 -2.13 -15.45
N MET A 62 -1.16 -3.40 -15.07
CA MET A 62 0.01 -3.83 -14.32
C MET A 62 1.10 -4.26 -15.31
N LEU A 63 2.33 -3.76 -15.14
CA LEU A 63 3.49 -4.36 -15.79
C LEU A 63 3.73 -5.71 -15.10
N VAL A 64 3.87 -6.76 -15.92
CA VAL A 64 4.02 -8.16 -15.49
C VAL A 64 4.98 -8.29 -14.31
N ASP A 65 4.57 -9.14 -13.38
CA ASP A 65 5.11 -9.46 -12.06
C ASP A 65 6.63 -9.21 -11.93
N ARG A 66 7.01 -8.02 -11.44
CA ARG A 66 8.32 -7.83 -10.81
C ARG A 66 8.22 -8.29 -9.36
N GLY A 67 7.95 -9.57 -9.18
CA GLY A 67 8.11 -10.22 -7.89
C GLY A 67 9.53 -9.95 -7.41
N THR A 68 9.66 -9.41 -6.20
CA THR A 68 10.93 -9.39 -5.50
C THR A 68 11.04 -10.70 -4.74
N ILE A 69 12.08 -11.47 -5.06
CA ILE A 69 12.45 -12.75 -4.42
C ILE A 69 12.54 -12.57 -2.90
#